data_AF-A0AAQ1JYN7-F1
#
_entry.id   AF-A0AAQ1JYN7-F1
#
_cell.length_a   1.000
_cell.length_b   1.000
_cell.length_c   1.000
_cell.angle_alpha   90.00
_cell.angle_beta   90.00
_cell.angle_gamma   90.00
#
_symmetry.space_group_name_H-M   'P 1'
#
loop_
_entity.id
_entity.type
_entity.pdbx_description
1 polymer ?
#
loop_
_entity_poly.entity_id
_entity_poly.type
_entity_poly.pdbx_seq_one_letter_code
_entity_poly.pdbx_strand_id
1 'polypeptide(L)'
;MKRTLMLGLISLATALPAVTALAAANPAGRHGVEPIQVKAQLYRAWLSGTTAADEKNSYPNAPSDRSSVSASRCGYVLDHPGASEFPAITRSVCAQ
;
A
#
# COMPACT_ATOMS: atom_id res chain seq x y z
N MET A 1 58.94 -10.92 -9.50
CA MET A 1 58.17 -9.71 -9.13
C MET A 1 58.10 -8.78 -10.33
N LYS A 2 56.91 -8.55 -10.89
CA LYS A 2 56.42 -7.30 -11.51
C LYS A 2 55.05 -7.57 -12.12
N ARG A 3 54.10 -6.75 -11.68
CA ARG A 3 52.65 -6.83 -11.92
C ARG A 3 52.32 -6.22 -13.28
N THR A 4 51.38 -6.81 -14.00
CA THR A 4 50.63 -6.08 -15.04
C THR A 4 49.16 -6.45 -14.90
N LEU A 5 48.45 -5.57 -14.18
CA LEU A 5 47.01 -5.46 -14.12
C LEU A 5 46.48 -5.11 -15.52
N MET A 6 45.65 -5.97 -16.11
CA MET A 6 44.76 -5.60 -17.20
C MET A 6 43.40 -5.26 -16.59
N LEU A 7 43.18 -3.95 -16.35
CA LEU A 7 41.85 -3.39 -16.13
C LEU A 7 41.10 -3.41 -17.46
N GLY A 8 40.01 -4.17 -17.52
CA GLY A 8 39.14 -4.23 -18.68
C GLY A 8 37.73 -4.65 -18.28
N LEU A 9 37.13 -3.98 -17.29
CA LEU A 9 35.71 -4.14 -16.99
C LEU A 9 34.92 -3.01 -17.63
N ILE A 10 34.54 -3.34 -18.86
CA ILE A 10 33.41 -2.90 -19.68
C ILE A 10 32.38 -2.09 -18.87
N SER A 11 32.29 -0.81 -19.23
CA SER A 11 31.13 0.04 -18.96
C SER A 11 29.89 -0.55 -19.62
N LEU A 12 28.91 -0.97 -18.81
CA LEU A 12 27.55 -1.19 -19.28
C LEU A 12 26.60 -0.42 -18.37
N ALA A 13 26.25 0.78 -18.83
CA ALA A 13 25.18 1.59 -18.30
C ALA A 13 23.84 0.92 -18.67
N THR A 14 23.31 0.07 -17.80
CA THR A 14 21.89 -0.24 -17.81
C THR A 14 21.19 0.83 -16.99
N ALA A 15 20.54 1.76 -17.67
CA ALA A 15 19.62 2.71 -17.08
C ALA A 15 18.62 1.95 -16.20
N LEU A 16 18.72 2.13 -14.88
CA LEU A 16 17.61 1.77 -14.00
C LEU A 16 16.43 2.67 -14.39
N PRO A 17 15.23 2.14 -14.62
CA PRO A 17 14.06 3.00 -14.64
C PRO A 17 14.02 3.69 -13.28
N ALA A 18 14.02 5.02 -13.32
CA ALA A 18 13.79 5.85 -12.16
C ALA A 18 12.49 5.41 -11.49
N VAL A 19 12.60 4.56 -10.46
CA VAL A 19 11.57 4.45 -9.45
C VAL A 19 11.54 5.84 -8.83
N THR A 20 10.57 6.66 -9.24
CA THR A 20 10.17 7.84 -8.49
C THR A 20 9.63 7.35 -7.15
N ALA A 21 10.53 7.00 -6.25
CA ALA A 21 10.25 6.99 -4.84
C ALA A 21 9.93 8.44 -4.49
N LEU A 22 8.63 8.76 -4.37
CA LEU A 22 8.19 9.92 -3.61
C LEU A 22 8.61 9.68 -2.15
N ALA A 23 9.89 9.89 -1.87
CA ALA A 23 10.37 10.13 -0.52
C ALA A 23 9.91 11.53 -0.16
N ALA A 24 8.67 11.65 0.32
CA ALA A 24 8.26 12.80 1.10
C ALA A 24 9.18 12.83 2.34
N ALA A 25 10.20 13.67 2.29
CA ALA A 25 11.05 13.96 3.42
C ALA A 25 10.16 14.50 4.55
N ASN A 26 9.90 13.69 5.56
CA ASN A 26 9.22 14.14 6.76
C ASN A 26 10.27 14.26 7.88
N PRO A 27 10.70 15.48 8.25
CA PRO A 27 11.80 15.70 9.20
C PRO A 27 11.38 15.25 10.60
N ALA A 28 12.08 14.26 11.14
CA ALA A 28 11.82 13.65 12.44
C ALA A 28 11.53 14.67 13.57
N GLY A 29 10.30 14.69 14.06
CA GLY A 29 9.92 15.47 15.25
C GLY A 29 8.40 15.51 15.45
N ARG A 30 7.83 14.47 16.07
CA ARG A 30 6.37 14.28 16.27
C ARG A 30 5.54 14.50 14.98
N HIS A 31 5.67 13.55 14.07
CA HIS A 31 4.75 13.43 12.95
C HIS A 31 3.43 12.86 13.46
N GLY A 32 2.46 13.74 13.74
CA GLY A 32 1.07 13.31 13.75
C GLY A 32 0.75 12.71 12.39
N VAL A 33 -0.02 11.61 12.37
CA VAL A 33 -0.54 11.09 11.10
C VAL A 33 -1.48 12.16 10.53
N GLU A 34 -1.21 12.62 9.31
CA GLU A 34 -2.08 13.61 8.67
C GLU A 34 -3.51 13.06 8.59
N PRO A 35 -4.56 13.87 8.82
CA PRO A 35 -5.95 13.38 8.83
C PRO A 35 -6.33 12.60 7.57
N ILE A 36 -5.77 12.99 6.41
CA ILE A 36 -5.99 12.29 5.14
C ILE A 36 -5.38 10.89 5.13
N GLN A 37 -4.24 10.69 5.78
CA GLN A 37 -3.61 9.37 5.92
C GLN A 37 -4.43 8.48 6.84
N VAL A 38 -4.96 9.03 7.94
CA VAL A 38 -5.88 8.31 8.83
C VAL A 38 -7.14 7.89 8.06
N LYS A 39 -7.75 8.82 7.30
CA LYS A 39 -8.92 8.54 6.48
C LYS A 39 -8.67 7.44 5.45
N ALA A 40 -7.52 7.49 4.77
CA ALA A 40 -7.11 6.46 3.81
C ALA A 40 -6.94 5.07 4.47
N GLN A 41 -6.35 5.02 5.67
CA GLN A 41 -6.20 3.77 6.42
C GLN A 41 -7.55 3.19 6.85
N LEU A 42 -8.43 4.03 7.40
CA LEU A 42 -9.79 3.63 7.78
C LEU A 42 -10.61 3.17 6.58
N TYR A 43 -10.49 3.86 5.45
CA TYR A 43 -11.16 3.50 4.20
C TYR A 43 -10.69 2.13 3.68
N ARG A 44 -9.38 1.87 3.70
CA ARG A 44 -8.81 0.56 3.34
C ARG A 44 -9.31 -0.54 4.29
N ALA A 45 -9.24 -0.33 5.60
CA ALA A 45 -9.67 -1.32 6.59
C ALA A 45 -11.16 -1.65 6.45
N TRP A 46 -11.99 -0.62 6.20
CA TRP A 46 -13.39 -0.82 5.91
C TRP A 46 -13.58 -1.62 4.61
N LEU A 47 -12.92 -1.27 3.50
CA LEU A 47 -13.03 -2.04 2.26
C LEU A 47 -12.56 -3.49 2.42
N SER A 48 -11.51 -3.77 3.19
CA SER A 48 -11.01 -5.13 3.41
C SER A 48 -11.85 -5.96 4.38
N GLY A 49 -12.95 -5.41 4.92
CA GLY A 49 -13.76 -6.09 5.93
C GLY A 49 -13.06 -6.26 7.28
N THR A 50 -12.03 -5.46 7.56
CA THR A 50 -11.33 -5.49 8.86
C THR A 50 -12.04 -4.58 9.83
N THR A 51 -12.66 -5.13 10.87
CA THR A 51 -13.17 -4.34 12.00
C THR A 51 -12.18 -4.38 13.17
N ALA A 52 -12.21 -3.35 14.01
CA ALA A 52 -11.43 -3.33 15.25
C ALA A 52 -11.80 -4.47 16.21
N ALA A 53 -13.03 -4.99 16.11
CA ALA A 53 -13.47 -6.16 16.88
C ALA A 53 -12.82 -7.46 16.36
N ASP A 54 -12.65 -7.59 15.04
CA ASP A 54 -12.06 -8.77 14.41
C ASP A 54 -10.59 -8.93 14.77
N GLU A 55 -9.84 -7.83 14.81
CA GLU A 55 -8.43 -7.86 15.21
C GLU A 55 -8.24 -8.30 16.67
N LYS A 56 -9.19 -7.96 17.54
CA LYS A 56 -9.15 -8.32 18.96
C LYS A 56 -9.54 -9.77 19.23
N ASN A 57 -10.57 -10.28 18.54
CA ASN A 57 -11.23 -11.53 18.91
C ASN A 57 -10.84 -12.72 18.03
N SER A 58 -10.34 -12.47 16.82
CA SER A 58 -10.11 -13.54 15.84
C SER A 58 -8.63 -13.94 15.73
N TYR A 59 -7.72 -13.19 16.35
CA TYR A 59 -6.29 -13.46 16.28
C TYR A 59 -5.92 -14.91 16.65
N PRO A 60 -5.09 -15.60 15.84
CA PRO A 60 -4.35 -15.10 14.68
C PRO A 60 -5.12 -15.12 13.35
N ASN A 61 -6.33 -15.66 13.31
CA ASN A 61 -7.07 -15.90 12.07
C ASN A 61 -8.04 -14.75 11.75
N ALA A 62 -8.32 -14.52 10.48
CA ALA A 62 -9.41 -13.62 10.10
C ALA A 62 -10.78 -14.29 10.35
N PRO A 63 -11.84 -13.52 10.63
CA PRO A 63 -13.22 -14.00 10.52
C PRO A 63 -13.49 -14.62 9.14
N SER A 64 -14.30 -15.68 9.09
CA SER A 64 -14.62 -16.40 7.86
C SER A 64 -15.47 -15.60 6.87
N ASP A 65 -16.20 -14.59 7.32
CA ASP A 65 -17.05 -13.70 6.54
C ASP A 65 -16.32 -12.47 6.00
N ARG A 66 -15.03 -12.28 6.32
CA ARG A 66 -14.27 -11.09 5.89
C ARG A 66 -14.32 -10.88 4.36
N SER A 67 -14.22 -11.95 3.58
CA SER A 67 -14.27 -11.89 2.12
C SER A 67 -15.63 -11.46 1.58
N SER A 68 -16.72 -11.97 2.15
CA SER A 68 -18.08 -11.62 1.72
C SER A 68 -18.44 -10.18 2.10
N VAL A 69 -17.99 -9.71 3.26
CA VAL A 69 -18.11 -8.30 3.69
C VAL A 69 -17.33 -7.38 2.76
N SER A 70 -16.08 -7.74 2.42
CA SER A 70 -15.26 -7.00 1.46
C SER A 70 -15.95 -6.88 0.11
N ALA A 71 -16.42 -7.99 -0.46
CA ALA A 71 -17.13 -8.01 -1.74
C ALA A 71 -18.38 -7.11 -1.74
N SER A 72 -19.19 -7.17 -0.67
CA SER A 72 -20.39 -6.33 -0.54
C SER A 72 -20.04 -4.83 -0.51
N ARG A 73 -18.98 -4.45 0.22
CA ARG A 73 -18.52 -3.06 0.32
C ARG A 73 -17.89 -2.56 -0.98
N CYS A 74 -17.16 -3.42 -1.68
CA CYS A 74 -16.63 -3.13 -3.01
C CYS A 74 -17.76 -2.92 -4.03
N GLY A 75 -18.80 -3.75 -4.02
CA GLY A 75 -20.00 -3.54 -4.84
C GLY A 75 -20.64 -2.18 -4.55
N TYR A 76 -20.90 -1.89 -3.27
CA TYR A 76 -21.43 -0.59 -2.86
C TYR A 76 -20.58 0.58 -3.37
N VAL A 77 -19.26 0.55 -3.17
CA VAL A 77 -18.38 1.66 -3.53
C VAL A 77 -18.29 1.87 -5.04
N LEU A 78 -18.27 0.81 -5.83
CA LEU A 78 -18.20 0.94 -7.30
C LEU A 78 -19.44 1.66 -7.87
N ASP A 79 -20.57 1.55 -7.19
CA ASP A 79 -21.81 2.23 -7.56
C ASP A 79 -21.97 3.64 -6.93
N HIS A 80 -21.01 4.09 -6.12
CA HIS A 80 -21.09 5.33 -5.36
C HIS A 80 -19.87 6.26 -5.58
N PRO A 81 -20.04 7.59 -5.46
CA PRO A 81 -18.94 8.54 -5.64
C PRO A 81 -17.81 8.39 -4.60
N GLY A 82 -18.02 7.62 -3.52
CA GLY A 82 -16.96 7.32 -2.54
C GLY A 82 -15.72 6.65 -3.13
N ALA A 83 -15.82 6.01 -4.30
CA ALA A 83 -14.68 5.45 -5.02
C ALA A 83 -13.66 6.52 -5.51
N SER A 84 -14.10 7.75 -5.78
CA SER A 84 -13.25 8.77 -6.38
C SER A 84 -12.32 9.45 -5.39
N GLU A 85 -12.57 9.33 -4.08
CA GLU A 85 -11.72 9.93 -3.04
C GLU A 85 -10.39 9.19 -2.87
N PHE A 86 -10.41 7.84 -2.92
CA PHE A 86 -9.22 7.00 -2.78
C PHE A 86 -9.14 5.94 -3.89
N PRO A 87 -9.04 6.34 -5.17
CA PRO A 87 -9.18 5.44 -6.33
C PRO A 87 -8.07 4.37 -6.39
N ALA A 88 -6.88 4.66 -5.85
CA ALA A 88 -5.82 3.68 -5.73
C ALA A 88 -6.16 2.57 -4.71
N ILE A 89 -6.80 2.92 -3.59
CA ILE A 89 -7.21 1.97 -2.56
C ILE A 89 -8.33 1.10 -3.09
N THR A 90 -9.38 1.71 -3.66
CA THR A 90 -10.51 0.98 -4.24
C THR A 90 -10.05 -0.02 -5.28
N ARG A 91 -9.20 0.37 -6.23
CA ARG A 91 -8.63 -0.59 -7.21
C ARG A 91 -7.79 -1.69 -6.55
N SER A 92 -7.00 -1.36 -5.53
CA SER A 92 -6.15 -2.37 -4.88
C SER A 92 -6.93 -3.43 -4.09
N VAL A 93 -8.08 -3.07 -3.50
CA VAL A 93 -8.87 -3.98 -2.66
C VAL A 93 -9.96 -4.67 -3.46
N CYS A 94 -10.62 -3.95 -4.38
CA CYS A 94 -11.83 -4.42 -5.06
C CYS A 94 -11.61 -5.05 -6.43
N ALA A 95 -10.37 -5.07 -6.96
CA ALA A 95 -10.05 -5.71 -8.24
C ALA A 95 -9.61 -7.18 -8.11
N GLN A 96 -9.87 -7.82 -6.96
CA GLN A 96 -9.52 -9.22 -6.69
C GLN A 96 -10.53 -10.19 -7.30
#